data_AF-A0A9J5XQ60-F1
#
_entry.id   AF-A0A9J5XQ60-F1
#
_cell.length_a   1.000
_cell.length_b   1.000
_cell.length_c   1.000
_cell.angle_alpha   90.00
_cell.angle_beta   90.00
_cell.angle_gamma   90.00
#
_symmetry.space_group_name_H-M   'P 1'
#
loop_
_entity.id
_entity.type
_entity.pdbx_description
1 polymer ?
#
loop_
_entity_poly.entity_id
_entity_poly.type
_entity_poly.pdbx_seq_one_letter_code
_entity_poly.pdbx_strand_id
1 'polypeptide(L)'
;MKRLWKKLKHMKIGLKDLNTYMASYGQKLVPARQEIDGTRDENLPSPNVAFIREGPCLKYENKCSLVIPVTEEVIILAIKSMHVDKSPRIDGFLIEFFIKNWTIVKSDVVKGIQDFLTR
;
A
#
# COMPACT_ATOMS: atom_id res chain seq x y z
N MET A 1 0.49 -31.65 -36.91
CA MET A 1 -0.23 -30.42 -37.33
C MET A 1 -1.58 -30.21 -36.61
N LYS A 2 -2.60 -31.08 -36.78
CA LYS A 2 -3.96 -30.87 -36.21
C LYS A 2 -4.03 -30.69 -34.67
N ARG A 3 -3.19 -31.42 -33.90
CA ARG A 3 -3.14 -31.34 -32.42
C ARG A 3 -2.60 -30.00 -31.91
N LEU A 4 -1.55 -29.46 -32.55
CA LEU A 4 -0.97 -28.16 -32.24
C LEU A 4 -1.96 -27.03 -32.52
N TRP A 5 -2.64 -27.08 -33.67
CA TRP A 5 -3.66 -26.10 -34.02
C TRP A 5 -4.84 -26.11 -33.03
N LYS A 6 -5.28 -27.30 -32.59
CA LYS A 6 -6.31 -27.42 -31.55
C LYS A 6 -5.87 -26.75 -30.24
N LYS A 7 -4.61 -26.93 -29.81
CA LYS A 7 -4.06 -26.27 -28.62
C LYS A 7 -4.02 -24.74 -28.75
N LEU A 8 -3.54 -24.23 -29.88
CA LEU A 8 -3.49 -22.78 -30.14
C LEU A 8 -4.89 -22.14 -30.16
N LYS A 9 -5.88 -22.86 -30.70
CA LYS A 9 -7.27 -22.39 -30.69
C LYS A 9 -7.83 -22.27 -29.26
N HIS A 10 -7.58 -23.26 -28.39
CA HIS A 10 -7.96 -23.17 -26.99
C HIS A 10 -7.25 -22.04 -26.26
N MET A 11 -5.95 -21.84 -26.51
CA MET A 11 -5.18 -20.76 -25.90
C MET A 11 -5.71 -19.38 -26.32
N LYS A 12 -6.06 -19.20 -27.59
CA LYS A 12 -6.68 -17.97 -28.10
C LYS A 12 -8.03 -17.68 -27.43
N ILE A 13 -8.84 -18.71 -27.22
CA ILE A 13 -10.14 -18.59 -26.53
C ILE A 13 -9.91 -18.20 -25.07
N GLY A 14 -9.03 -18.91 -24.35
CA GLY A 14 -8.72 -18.59 -22.95
C GLY A 14 -8.16 -17.19 -22.76
N LEU A 15 -7.30 -16.71 -23.67
CA LEU A 15 -6.81 -15.33 -23.66
C LEU A 15 -7.93 -14.30 -23.84
N LYS A 16 -8.90 -14.59 -24.73
CA LYS A 16 -10.05 -13.71 -24.95
C LYS A 16 -10.95 -13.65 -23.73
N ASP A 17 -11.22 -14.80 -23.10
CA ASP A 17 -12.04 -14.89 -21.90
C ASP A 17 -11.39 -14.16 -20.73
N LEU A 18 -10.07 -14.35 -20.54
CA LEU A 18 -9.30 -13.69 -19.50
C LEU A 18 -9.25 -12.17 -19.72
N ASN A 19 -9.06 -11.70 -20.94
CA ASN A 19 -9.12 -10.28 -21.26
C ASN A 19 -10.51 -9.67 -20.99
N THR A 20 -11.58 -10.42 -21.32
CA THR A 20 -12.97 -10.00 -21.05
C THR A 20 -13.23 -9.92 -19.54
N TYR A 21 -12.74 -10.90 -18.78
CA TYR A 21 -12.83 -10.92 -17.33
C TYR A 21 -12.08 -9.74 -16.69
N MET A 22 -10.84 -9.49 -17.10
CA MET A 22 -10.03 -8.36 -16.60
C MET A 22 -10.68 -7.01 -16.93
N ALA A 23 -11.29 -6.86 -18.11
CA ALA A 23 -12.04 -5.64 -18.47
C ALA A 23 -13.30 -5.44 -17.59
N SER A 24 -13.95 -6.54 -17.18
CA SER A 24 -15.12 -6.48 -16.28
C SER A 24 -14.78 -6.18 -14.81
N TYR A 25 -13.51 -6.35 -14.42
CA TYR A 25 -13.10 -6.29 -13.02
C TYR A 25 -13.31 -4.91 -12.40
N GLY A 26 -13.00 -3.84 -13.14
CA GLY A 26 -13.25 -2.47 -12.70
C GLY A 26 -14.72 -2.21 -12.40
N GLN A 27 -15.63 -2.72 -13.24
CA GLN A 27 -17.07 -2.58 -13.03
C GLN A 27 -17.58 -3.38 -11.82
N LYS A 28 -16.93 -4.47 -11.45
CA LYS A 28 -17.27 -5.27 -10.24
C LYS A 28 -16.79 -4.61 -8.95
N LEU A 29 -15.70 -3.85 -9.00
CA LEU A 29 -15.13 -3.16 -7.84
C LEU A 29 -15.86 -1.85 -7.51
N VAL A 30 -16.47 -1.20 -8.49
CA VAL A 30 -17.23 0.05 -8.28
C VAL A 30 -18.39 -0.13 -7.29
N PRO A 31 -19.27 -1.15 -7.41
CA PRO A 31 -20.32 -1.40 -6.43
C PRO A 31 -19.79 -1.70 -5.02
N ALA A 32 -18.74 -2.53 -4.90
CA ALA A 32 -18.13 -2.85 -3.61
C ALA A 32 -17.55 -1.61 -2.93
N ARG A 33 -16.96 -0.68 -3.71
CA ARG A 33 -16.48 0.60 -3.20
C ARG A 33 -17.62 1.51 -2.78
N GLN A 34 -18.69 1.57 -3.56
CA GLN A 34 -19.89 2.34 -3.22
C GLN A 34 -20.60 1.81 -1.96
N GLU A 35 -20.59 0.50 -1.73
CA GLU A 35 -21.11 -0.12 -0.51
C GLU A 35 -20.28 0.27 0.73
N ILE A 36 -18.95 0.27 0.62
CA ILE A 36 -18.05 0.75 1.68
C ILE A 36 -18.21 2.26 1.90
N ASP A 37 -18.24 3.06 0.84
CA ASP A 37 -18.42 4.51 0.93
C ASP A 37 -19.82 4.88 1.48
N GLY A 38 -20.83 4.04 1.23
CA GLY A 38 -22.21 4.16 1.74
C GLY A 38 -22.39 3.67 3.19
N THR A 39 -21.44 2.92 3.75
CA THR A 39 -21.40 2.63 5.21
C THR A 39 -20.86 3.81 6.05
N ARG A 40 -20.57 4.95 5.40
CA ARG A 40 -20.24 6.19 6.09
C ARG A 40 -21.53 6.75 6.71
N ASP A 41 -21.80 6.32 7.94
CA ASP A 41 -22.93 6.83 8.71
C ASP A 41 -22.72 8.33 8.98
N GLU A 42 -23.46 9.17 8.26
CA GLU A 42 -23.48 10.62 8.44
C GLU A 42 -23.97 11.03 9.84
N ASN A 43 -24.57 10.10 10.58
CA ASN A 43 -25.03 10.27 11.97
C ASN A 43 -24.01 9.77 12.99
N LEU A 44 -22.82 9.31 12.59
CA LEU A 44 -21.76 9.04 13.55
C LEU A 44 -21.40 10.37 14.24
N PRO A 45 -21.59 10.48 15.56
CA PRO A 45 -21.17 11.67 16.26
C PRO A 45 -19.66 11.85 16.03
N SER A 46 -19.26 13.07 15.69
CA SER A 46 -17.85 13.42 15.61
C SER A 46 -17.12 12.89 16.85
N PRO A 47 -15.92 12.29 16.72
CA PRO A 47 -15.20 11.73 17.85
C PRO A 47 -15.16 12.73 19.01
N ASN A 48 -15.60 12.29 20.20
CA ASN A 48 -15.69 13.17 21.36
C ASN A 48 -14.28 13.66 21.73
N VAL A 49 -14.01 14.95 21.47
CA VAL A 49 -12.70 15.56 21.67
C VAL A 49 -12.30 15.55 23.15
N ALA A 50 -13.26 15.62 24.08
CA ALA A 50 -12.96 15.51 25.51
C ALA A 50 -12.43 14.11 25.85
N PHE A 51 -13.07 13.07 25.32
CA PHE A 51 -12.63 11.69 25.50
C PHE A 51 -11.23 11.44 24.89
N ILE A 52 -10.96 11.99 23.70
CA ILE A 52 -9.65 11.88 23.06
C ILE A 52 -8.56 12.56 23.91
N ARG A 53 -8.87 13.71 24.52
CA ARG A 53 -7.94 14.47 25.37
C ARG A 53 -7.63 13.79 26.70
N GLU A 54 -8.58 13.03 27.23
CA GLU A 54 -8.41 12.22 28.45
C GLU A 54 -7.61 10.94 28.20
N GLY A 55 -7.38 10.58 26.92
CA GLY A 55 -6.56 9.44 26.55
C GLY A 55 -5.11 9.55 27.05
N PRO A 56 -4.42 8.42 27.25
CA PRO A 56 -3.03 8.41 27.69
C PRO A 56 -2.15 9.18 26.69
N CYS A 57 -1.60 10.29 27.16
CA CYS A 57 -0.64 11.07 26.39
C CYS A 57 0.76 10.48 26.52
N LEU A 58 1.56 10.60 25.47
CA LEU A 58 2.98 10.20 25.50
C LEU A 58 3.71 10.94 26.62
N LYS A 59 4.51 10.21 27.40
CA LYS A 59 5.47 10.79 28.35
C LYS A 59 6.47 11.66 27.60
N TYR A 60 7.06 12.64 28.30
CA TYR A 60 8.06 13.54 27.72
C TYR A 60 9.21 12.79 27.05
N GLU A 61 9.71 11.73 27.70
CA GLU A 61 10.77 10.85 27.16
C GLU A 61 10.39 10.23 25.80
N ASN A 62 9.16 9.73 25.68
CA ASN A 62 8.64 9.15 24.44
C ASN A 62 8.40 10.22 23.37
N LYS A 63 8.09 11.46 23.77
CA LYS A 63 8.00 12.56 22.81
C LYS A 63 9.38 12.88 22.25
N CYS A 64 10.41 12.95 23.09
CA CYS A 64 11.78 13.20 22.67
C CYS A 64 12.30 12.13 21.71
N SER A 65 11.96 10.85 21.93
CA SER A 65 12.38 9.77 21.02
C SER A 65 11.73 9.81 19.63
N LEU A 66 10.64 10.58 19.46
CA LEU A 66 10.00 10.81 18.17
C LEU A 66 10.62 11.97 17.38
N VAL A 67 11.46 12.79 18.02
CA VAL A 67 12.11 13.98 17.40
C VAL A 67 13.55 13.64 16.95
N ILE A 68 13.90 12.36 16.88
CA ILE A 68 15.22 11.93 16.43
C ILE A 68 15.40 12.31 14.94
N PRO A 69 16.58 12.83 14.55
CA PRO A 69 16.85 13.18 13.16
C PRO A 69 16.68 11.96 12.25
N VAL A 70 16.01 12.17 11.12
CA VAL A 70 15.75 11.14 10.10
C VAL A 70 16.98 11.00 9.21
N THR A 71 17.99 10.27 9.71
CA THR A 71 19.20 10.00 8.94
C THR A 71 19.00 8.87 7.94
N GLU A 72 19.90 8.79 6.95
CA GLU A 72 19.85 7.74 5.93
C GLU A 72 19.96 6.34 6.55
N GLU A 73 20.78 6.17 7.58
CA GLU A 73 20.98 4.89 8.27
C GLU A 73 19.69 4.42 8.95
N VAL A 74 18.97 5.33 9.60
CA VAL A 74 17.67 5.05 10.23
C VAL A 74 16.65 4.64 9.17
N ILE A 75 16.63 5.32 8.02
CA ILE A 75 15.74 4.99 6.90
C ILE A 75 16.06 3.58 6.37
N ILE A 76 17.34 3.28 6.14
CA ILE A 76 17.78 1.96 5.64
C ILE A 76 17.39 0.87 6.63
N LEU A 77 17.65 1.09 7.92
CA LEU A 77 17.32 0.13 8.96
C LEU A 77 15.81 -0.13 9.00
N ALA A 78 15.00 0.93 8.98
CA ALA A 78 13.54 0.84 9.02
C ALA A 78 12.98 0.08 7.81
N ILE A 79 13.48 0.35 6.60
CA ILE A 79 13.02 -0.34 5.38
C ILE A 79 13.40 -1.81 5.42
N LYS A 80 14.61 -2.14 5.88
CA LYS A 80 15.08 -3.53 5.98
C LYS A 80 14.43 -4.31 7.12
N SER A 81 13.96 -3.64 8.17
CA SER A 81 13.29 -4.29 9.30
C SER A 81 11.80 -4.54 9.06
N MET A 82 11.22 -4.03 7.97
CA MET A 82 9.82 -4.28 7.63
C MET A 82 9.60 -5.72 7.18
N HIS A 83 8.55 -6.35 7.73
CA HIS A 83 8.20 -7.72 7.39
C HIS A 83 7.77 -7.84 5.93
N VAL A 84 8.19 -8.93 5.26
CA VAL A 84 7.97 -9.15 3.82
C VAL A 84 6.48 -9.21 3.46
N ASP A 85 5.67 -9.69 4.42
CA ASP A 85 4.21 -9.82 4.31
C ASP A 85 3.46 -8.50 4.59
N LYS A 86 4.16 -7.36 4.55
CA LYS A 86 3.52 -6.05 4.62
C LYS A 86 2.72 -5.84 3.35
N SER A 87 1.41 -5.62 3.51
CA SER A 87 0.50 -5.42 2.38
C SER A 87 1.00 -4.33 1.42
N PRO A 88 0.88 -4.54 0.10
CA PRO A 88 1.31 -3.55 -0.88
C PRO A 88 0.48 -2.28 -0.72
N ARG A 89 1.09 -1.13 -1.02
CA ARG A 89 0.36 0.13 -1.06
C ARG A 89 -0.53 0.16 -2.32
N ILE A 90 -1.29 1.23 -2.50
CA ILE A 90 -2.13 1.45 -3.70
C ILE A 90 -1.34 1.41 -5.02
N ASP A 91 -0.02 1.58 -4.95
CA ASP A 91 0.91 1.45 -6.08
C ASP A 91 1.22 -0.01 -6.48
N GLY A 92 0.83 -0.99 -5.66
CA GLY A 92 1.04 -2.41 -5.90
C GLY A 92 2.45 -2.92 -5.57
N PHE A 93 3.35 -2.09 -5.03
CA PHE A 93 4.72 -2.51 -4.71
C PHE A 93 4.82 -3.04 -3.27
N LEU A 94 5.34 -4.25 -3.14
CA LEU A 94 5.69 -4.86 -1.84
C LEU A 94 7.01 -4.29 -1.32
N ILE A 95 7.23 -4.39 -0.01
CA ILE A 95 8.51 -4.00 0.60
C ILE A 95 9.69 -4.79 0.01
N GLU A 96 9.44 -6.05 -0.38
CA GLU A 96 10.44 -6.92 -1.00
C GLU A 96 11.00 -6.32 -2.30
N PHE A 97 10.18 -5.60 -3.07
CA PHE A 97 10.63 -4.91 -4.29
C PHE A 97 11.69 -3.86 -3.98
N PHE A 98 11.46 -3.04 -2.94
CA PHE A 98 12.40 -1.99 -2.53
C PHE A 98 13.69 -2.58 -1.97
N ILE A 99 13.59 -3.66 -1.20
CA ILE A 99 14.79 -4.35 -0.64
C ILE A 99 15.63 -4.96 -1.77
N LYS A 100 15.00 -5.67 -2.72
CA LYS A 100 15.71 -6.32 -3.85
C LYS A 100 16.35 -5.32 -4.80
N ASN A 101 15.69 -4.19 -5.05
CA ASN A 101 16.16 -3.17 -6.00
C ASN A 101 16.80 -1.97 -5.29
N TRP A 102 17.26 -2.13 -4.04
CA TRP A 102 17.72 -1.03 -3.19
C TRP A 102 18.83 -0.21 -3.85
N THR A 103 19.76 -0.84 -4.56
CA THR A 103 20.84 -0.15 -5.29
C THR A 103 20.35 0.84 -6.33
N ILE A 104 19.14 0.63 -6.87
CA ILE A 104 18.52 1.49 -7.88
C ILE A 104 17.67 2.56 -7.21
N VAL A 105 16.80 2.17 -6.26
CA VAL A 105 15.77 3.06 -5.71
C VAL A 105 16.23 3.86 -4.48
N LYS A 106 17.38 3.52 -3.88
CA LYS A 106 17.85 4.10 -2.61
C LYS A 106 17.81 5.62 -2.60
N SER A 107 18.39 6.27 -3.61
CA SER A 107 18.54 7.73 -3.60
C SER A 107 17.19 8.43 -3.59
N ASP A 108 16.24 7.96 -4.41
CA ASP A 108 14.91 8.54 -4.52
C ASP A 108 14.08 8.29 -3.26
N VAL A 109 14.16 7.07 -2.71
CA VAL A 109 13.42 6.69 -1.50
C VAL A 109 13.91 7.46 -0.28
N VAL A 110 15.24 7.57 -0.08
CA VAL A 110 15.82 8.32 1.04
C VAL A 110 15.42 9.78 0.95
N LYS A 111 15.60 10.41 -0.22
CA LYS A 111 15.21 11.81 -0.43
C LYS A 111 13.73 12.02 -0.21
N GLY A 112 12.87 11.16 -0.76
CA GLY A 112 11.42 11.26 -0.59
C GLY A 112 10.99 11.15 0.87
N ILE A 113 11.62 10.29 1.67
CA ILE A 113 11.33 10.16 3.09
C ILE A 113 11.81 11.38 3.88
N GLN A 114 13.01 11.88 3.59
CA GLN A 114 13.54 13.08 4.23
C GLN A 114 12.67 14.30 3.91
N ASP A 115 12.30 14.49 2.64
CA ASP A 115 11.43 15.58 2.20
C ASP A 115 10.04 15.50 2.86
N PHE A 116 9.51 14.29 3.08
CA PHE A 116 8.21 14.08 3.72
C PHE A 116 8.22 14.40 5.22
N LEU A 117 9.27 14.00 5.94
CA LEU A 117 9.34 14.16 7.40
C LEU A 117 9.93 15.50 7.85
N THR A 118 10.49 16.28 6.93
CA THR A 118 11.04 17.63 7.20
C THR A 118 10.06 18.76 6.84
N ARG A 119 8.93 18.44 6.18
CA ARG A 119 7.83 19.38 5.88
C ARG A 119 6.78 19.37 6.99
#